data_AF-A0AA44YGA8-F1
#
_entry.id   AF-A0AA44YGA8-F1
#
_cell.length_a   1.000
_cell.length_b   1.000
_cell.length_c   1.000
_cell.angle_alpha   90.00
_cell.angle_beta   90.00
_cell.angle_gamma   90.00
#
_symmetry.space_group_name_H-M   'P 1'
#
loop_
_entity.id
_entity.type
_entity.pdbx_description
1 polymer ?
#
loop_
_entity_poly.entity_id
_entity_poly.type
_entity_poly.pdbx_seq_one_letter_code
_entity_poly.pdbx_strand_id
1 'polypeptide(L)'
;GGVGSVGVIVIHCDWSQRIKEDGLAVTIITYGDRKAESNPYVKLSDQARAAIQDDVDAMGRLFVSTVARNRGITEKTIRNTQAACFLAADGVKLGLADAVMTPDAAFRKLINEAGA
;
A
#
# COMPACT_ATOMS: atom_id res chain seq x y z
N GLY A 1 8.93 1.20 -17.87
CA GLY A 1 8.39 0.83 -16.54
C GLY A 1 8.09 2.07 -15.73
N GLY A 2 7.52 1.91 -14.55
CA GLY A 2 7.25 2.99 -13.59
C GLY A 2 7.58 2.55 -12.16
N VAL A 3 7.71 3.52 -11.26
CA VAL A 3 7.99 3.33 -9.83
C VAL A 3 7.14 4.30 -9.02
N GLY A 4 7.07 4.13 -7.70
CA GLY A 4 6.19 4.91 -6.83
C GLY A 4 5.22 3.98 -6.11
N SER A 5 3.95 4.37 -6.00
CA SER A 5 2.94 3.60 -5.26
C SER A 5 3.33 3.31 -3.81
N VAL A 6 4.06 4.25 -3.19
CA VAL A 6 4.44 4.13 -1.78
C VAL A 6 3.29 4.64 -0.92
N GLY A 7 2.36 3.73 -0.62
CA GLY A 7 1.16 3.98 0.16
C GLY A 7 0.47 2.66 0.52
N VAL A 8 -0.58 2.75 1.33
CA VAL A 8 -1.36 1.61 1.81
C VAL A 8 -2.83 1.93 1.67
N ILE A 9 -3.62 0.96 1.20
CA ILE A 9 -5.06 1.08 1.09
C ILE A 9 -5.71 -0.22 1.57
N VAL A 10 -6.82 -0.08 2.29
CA VAL A 10 -7.75 -1.17 2.62
C VAL A 10 -9.11 -0.76 2.10
N ILE A 11 -9.82 -1.69 1.48
CA ILE A 11 -11.19 -1.48 1.01
C ILE A 11 -12.11 -2.40 1.83
N HIS A 12 -13.08 -1.80 2.51
CA HIS A 12 -14.23 -2.51 3.06
C HIS A 12 -15.43 -2.26 2.15
N CYS A 13 -16.15 -3.33 1.85
CA CYS A 13 -17.41 -3.28 1.10
C CYS A 13 -18.54 -3.73 2.02
N ASP A 14 -19.56 -2.89 2.16
CA ASP A 14 -20.78 -3.22 2.89
C ASP A 14 -21.80 -3.86 1.93
N TRP A 15 -22.05 -5.15 2.11
CA TRP A 15 -23.01 -5.96 1.36
C TRP A 15 -24.33 -6.16 2.11
N SER A 16 -24.49 -5.56 3.30
CA SER A 16 -25.66 -5.79 4.17
C SER A 16 -26.98 -5.48 3.47
N GLN A 17 -27.03 -4.43 2.65
CA GLN A 17 -28.21 -4.10 1.85
C GLN A 17 -28.53 -5.20 0.83
N ARG A 18 -27.52 -5.64 0.06
CA ARG A 18 -27.70 -6.65 -0.99
C ARG A 18 -28.16 -7.99 -0.42
N ILE A 19 -27.60 -8.39 0.70
CA ILE A 19 -27.97 -9.61 1.42
C ILE A 19 -29.42 -9.57 1.88
N LYS A 20 -29.86 -8.41 2.40
CA LYS A 20 -31.25 -8.20 2.79
C LYS A 20 -32.20 -8.26 1.59
N GLU A 21 -31.83 -7.65 0.46
CA GLU A 21 -32.59 -7.70 -0.80
C GLU A 21 -32.72 -9.12 -1.35
N ASP A 22 -31.68 -9.93 -1.19
CA ASP A 22 -31.67 -11.34 -1.59
C ASP A 22 -32.41 -12.27 -0.59
N GLY A 23 -32.99 -11.71 0.47
CA GLY A 23 -33.76 -12.47 1.46
C GLY A 23 -32.92 -13.37 2.35
N LEU A 24 -31.61 -13.14 2.43
CA LEU A 24 -30.68 -13.95 3.23
C LEU A 24 -30.59 -13.41 4.66
N ALA A 25 -30.60 -14.32 5.64
CA ALA A 25 -30.35 -14.01 7.04
C ALA A 25 -28.93 -14.44 7.43
N VAL A 26 -28.09 -13.46 7.80
CA VAL A 26 -26.71 -13.72 8.26
C VAL A 26 -26.66 -13.64 9.78
N THR A 27 -26.19 -14.71 10.42
CA THR A 27 -25.86 -14.74 11.85
C THR A 27 -24.35 -14.91 12.00
N ILE A 28 -23.69 -13.94 12.63
CA ILE A 28 -22.24 -13.98 12.85
C ILE A 28 -21.97 -14.47 14.28
N ILE A 29 -21.23 -15.57 14.40
CA ILE A 29 -20.84 -16.16 15.69
C ILE A 29 -19.34 -15.99 15.85
N THR A 30 -18.91 -15.26 16.89
CA THR A 30 -17.50 -14.96 17.15
C THR A 30 -17.09 -15.30 18.58
N TYR A 31 -15.79 -15.52 18.76
CA TYR A 31 -15.13 -15.42 20.06
C TYR A 31 -14.34 -14.10 20.08
N GLY A 32 -14.82 -13.12 20.85
CA GLY A 32 -14.29 -11.75 20.94
C GLY A 32 -15.00 -10.76 20.00
N ASP A 33 -15.31 -9.58 20.54
CA ASP A 33 -16.13 -8.55 19.88
C ASP A 33 -15.49 -8.00 18.60
N ARG A 34 -14.16 -7.96 18.54
CA ARG A 34 -13.41 -7.41 17.41
C ARG A 34 -13.26 -8.36 16.22
N LYS A 35 -13.63 -9.64 16.38
CA LYS A 35 -13.27 -10.68 15.40
C LYS A 35 -13.96 -10.52 14.04
N ALA A 36 -15.10 -9.83 13.99
CA ALA A 36 -15.88 -9.61 12.78
C ALA A 36 -16.02 -8.12 12.41
N GLU A 37 -15.19 -7.24 12.98
CA GLU A 37 -15.28 -5.79 12.78
C GLU A 37 -15.19 -5.36 11.30
N SER A 38 -14.47 -6.11 10.45
CA SER A 38 -14.36 -5.84 9.01
C SER A 38 -15.21 -6.78 8.13
N ASN A 39 -16.16 -7.50 8.72
CA ASN A 39 -16.98 -8.44 7.96
C ASN A 39 -17.86 -7.69 6.94
N PRO A 40 -17.97 -8.14 5.68
CA PRO A 40 -18.71 -7.44 4.64
C PRO A 40 -20.24 -7.48 4.81
N TYR A 41 -20.76 -8.31 5.70
CA TYR A 41 -22.20 -8.52 5.87
C TYR A 41 -22.85 -7.57 6.88
N VAL A 42 -22.03 -6.77 7.55
CA VAL A 42 -22.46 -5.72 8.47
C VAL A 42 -21.81 -4.41 8.08
N LYS A 43 -22.50 -3.30 8.36
CA LYS A 43 -21.94 -1.97 8.20
C LYS A 43 -20.69 -1.83 9.07
N LEU A 44 -19.63 -1.24 8.50
CA LEU A 44 -18.41 -0.94 9.24
C LEU A 44 -18.72 0.05 10.37
N SER A 45 -18.38 -0.32 11.61
CA SER A 45 -18.53 0.58 12.75
C SER A 45 -17.44 1.65 12.77
N ASP A 46 -17.67 2.77 13.46
CA ASP A 46 -16.66 3.83 13.60
C ASP A 46 -15.41 3.33 14.34
N GLN A 47 -15.58 2.45 15.33
CA GLN A 47 -14.48 1.81 16.05
C GLN A 47 -13.63 0.92 15.13
N ALA A 48 -14.29 0.07 14.32
CA ALA A 48 -13.61 -0.78 13.35
C ALA A 48 -12.87 0.05 12.30
N ARG A 49 -13.52 1.10 11.79
CA ARG A 49 -12.92 2.03 10.83
C ARG A 49 -11.69 2.72 11.41
N ALA A 50 -11.75 3.21 12.64
CA ALA A 50 -10.62 3.85 13.32
C ALA A 50 -9.45 2.87 13.48
N ALA A 51 -9.72 1.64 13.94
CA ALA A 51 -8.68 0.62 14.07
C ALA A 51 -8.02 0.26 12.73
N ILE A 52 -8.80 0.11 11.66
CA ILE A 52 -8.26 -0.13 10.31
C ILE A 52 -7.44 1.07 9.83
N GLN A 53 -7.87 2.30 10.12
CA GLN A 53 -7.12 3.50 9.76
C GLN A 53 -5.79 3.57 10.51
N ASP A 54 -5.75 3.21 11.80
CA ASP A 54 -4.52 3.14 12.59
C ASP A 54 -3.52 2.14 11.98
N ASP A 55 -4.01 0.97 11.54
CA ASP A 55 -3.20 -0.04 10.84
C ASP A 55 -2.66 0.49 9.50
N VAL A 56 -3.52 1.12 8.69
CA VAL A 56 -3.13 1.75 7.40
C VAL A 56 -2.06 2.81 7.61
N ASP A 57 -2.23 3.67 8.62
CA ASP A 57 -1.31 4.75 8.93
C ASP A 57 0.03 4.22 9.47
N ALA A 58 -0.01 3.19 10.32
CA ALA A 58 1.20 2.53 10.84
C ALA A 58 2.02 1.90 9.71
N MET A 59 1.36 1.14 8.83
CA MET A 59 2.01 0.51 7.68
C MET A 59 2.50 1.56 6.66
N GLY A 60 1.72 2.63 6.44
CA GLY A 60 2.12 3.74 5.58
C GLY A 60 3.38 4.44 6.07
N ARG A 61 3.48 4.74 7.37
CA ARG A 61 4.69 5.31 7.98
C ARG A 61 5.90 4.37 7.82
N LEU A 62 5.72 3.08 8.09
CA LEU A 62 6.78 2.08 7.93
C LEU A 62 7.28 1.98 6.48
N PHE A 63 6.36 2.03 5.52
CA PHE A 63 6.72 1.97 4.10
C PHE A 63 7.50 3.22 3.68
N VAL A 64 7.00 4.41 4.07
CA VAL A 64 7.68 5.69 3.83
C VAL A 64 9.10 5.68 4.40
N SER A 65 9.27 5.30 5.67
CA SER A 65 10.59 5.30 6.32
C SER A 65 11.54 4.29 5.68
N THR A 66 11.03 3.13 5.27
CA THR A 66 11.81 2.07 4.62
C THR A 66 12.34 2.51 3.25
N VAL A 67 11.48 3.11 2.41
CA VAL A 67 11.88 3.60 1.09
C VAL A 67 12.84 4.77 1.23
N ALA A 68 12.53 5.75 2.09
CA ALA A 68 13.38 6.91 2.32
C ALA A 68 14.80 6.50 2.72
N ARG A 69 14.93 5.61 3.72
CA ARG A 69 16.22 5.08 4.18
C ARG A 69 17.00 4.42 3.05
N ASN A 70 16.37 3.51 2.31
CA ASN A 70 17.06 2.70 1.31
C ASN A 70 17.35 3.46 0.01
N ARG A 71 16.65 4.56 -0.26
CA ARG A 71 16.87 5.44 -1.41
C ARG A 71 17.76 6.65 -1.09
N GLY A 72 18.09 6.88 0.19
CA GLY A 72 18.89 8.03 0.62
C GLY A 72 18.18 9.38 0.40
N ILE A 73 16.84 9.39 0.41
CA ILE A 73 16.03 10.60 0.25
C ILE A 73 15.16 10.85 1.47
N THR A 74 14.64 12.07 1.63
CA THR A 74 13.85 12.41 2.80
C THR A 74 12.48 11.73 2.78
N GLU A 75 11.95 11.36 3.95
CA GLU A 75 10.58 10.89 4.07
C GLU A 75 9.55 11.93 3.57
N LYS A 76 9.87 13.23 3.67
CA LYS A 76 9.05 14.31 3.12
C LYS A 76 8.92 14.18 1.60
N THR A 77 10.01 13.86 0.90
CA THR A 77 9.99 13.58 -0.55
C THR A 77 9.02 12.45 -0.87
N ILE A 78 9.08 11.33 -0.12
CA ILE A 78 8.17 10.21 -0.32
C ILE A 78 6.72 10.60 -0.02
N ARG A 79 6.44 11.24 1.13
CA ARG A 79 5.08 11.68 1.49
C ARG A 79 4.50 12.62 0.44
N ASN A 80 5.29 13.54 -0.11
CA ASN A 80 4.84 14.48 -1.13
C ASN A 80 4.41 13.80 -2.44
N THR A 81 4.81 12.55 -2.68
CA THR A 81 4.33 11.78 -3.84
C THR A 81 2.86 11.39 -3.75
N GLN A 82 2.27 11.43 -2.54
CA GLN A 82 0.88 11.03 -2.28
C GLN A 82 0.55 9.64 -2.88
N ALA A 83 1.50 8.71 -2.78
CA ALA A 83 1.41 7.35 -3.31
C ALA A 83 1.15 7.25 -4.84
N ALA A 84 1.42 8.30 -5.61
CA ALA A 84 1.30 8.24 -7.06
C ALA A 84 2.34 7.31 -7.71
N CYS A 85 2.02 6.85 -8.91
CA CYS A 85 2.96 6.18 -9.80
C CYS A 85 3.61 7.20 -10.74
N PHE A 86 4.90 7.01 -11.01
CA PHE A 86 5.70 7.87 -11.88
C PHE A 86 6.35 7.04 -12.98
N LEU A 87 6.40 7.59 -14.19
CA LEU A 87 7.16 7.00 -15.28
C LEU A 87 8.66 7.07 -14.99
N ALA A 88 9.42 6.17 -15.64
CA ALA A 88 10.82 5.90 -15.33
C ALA A 88 11.70 7.15 -15.14
N ALA A 89 11.60 8.13 -16.05
CA ALA A 89 12.42 9.35 -15.98
C ALA A 89 12.12 10.19 -14.73
N ASP A 90 10.85 10.33 -14.35
CA ASP A 90 10.47 11.09 -13.15
C ASP A 90 10.77 10.31 -11.87
N GLY A 91 10.67 8.98 -11.92
CA GLY A 91 11.15 8.10 -10.85
C GLY A 91 12.63 8.32 -10.52
N VAL A 92 13.47 8.48 -11.55
CA VAL A 92 14.89 8.82 -11.35
C VAL A 92 15.06 10.22 -10.77
N LYS A 93 14.36 11.24 -11.32
CA LYS A 93 14.43 12.63 -10.79
C LYS A 93 14.02 12.73 -9.32
N LEU A 94 13.02 11.96 -8.91
CA LEU A 94 12.54 11.92 -7.52
C LEU A 94 13.46 11.10 -6.59
N GLY A 95 14.47 10.42 -7.14
CA GLY A 95 15.36 9.56 -6.39
C GLY A 95 14.74 8.21 -6.02
N LEU A 96 13.64 7.80 -6.67
CA LEU A 96 12.99 6.49 -6.46
C LEU A 96 13.65 5.36 -7.28
N ALA A 97 14.45 5.71 -8.29
CA ALA A 97 15.25 4.78 -9.09
C ALA A 97 16.61 5.42 -9.43
N ASP A 98 17.62 4.59 -9.76
CA ASP A 98 18.97 5.08 -10.03
C ASP A 98 19.19 5.43 -11.51
N ALA A 99 18.56 4.69 -12.43
CA ALA A 99 18.71 4.90 -13.86
C ALA A 99 17.58 4.23 -14.66
N VAL A 100 17.48 4.61 -15.93
CA VAL A 100 16.60 3.97 -16.92
C VAL A 100 17.46 3.29 -17.98
N MET A 101 17.29 1.99 -18.15
CA MET A 101 18.01 1.21 -19.17
C MET A 101 17.27 -0.07 -19.53
N THR A 102 17.69 -0.71 -20.63
CA THR A 102 17.19 -2.03 -21.01
C THR A 102 17.71 -3.11 -20.04
N PRO A 103 17.01 -4.25 -19.91
CA PRO A 103 17.45 -5.33 -19.02
C PRO A 103 18.90 -5.80 -19.28
N ASP A 104 19.31 -5.96 -20.55
CA ASP A 104 20.68 -6.37 -20.89
C ASP A 104 21.74 -5.36 -20.44
N ALA A 105 21.43 -4.06 -20.57
CA ALA A 105 22.33 -3.01 -20.11
C ALA A 105 22.41 -2.98 -18.57
N ALA A 106 21.29 -3.18 -17.87
CA ALA A 106 21.26 -3.29 -16.41
C ALA A 106 22.09 -4.48 -15.91
N PHE A 107 21.96 -5.64 -16.57
CA PHE A 107 22.73 -6.82 -16.21
C PHE A 107 24.24 -6.62 -16.43
N ARG A 108 24.65 -6.08 -17.58
CA ARG A 108 26.07 -5.76 -17.82
C ARG A 108 26.63 -4.75 -16.81
N LYS A 109 25.85 -3.72 -16.46
CA LYS A 109 26.24 -2.76 -15.41
C LYS A 109 26.44 -3.45 -14.07
N LEU A 110 25.52 -4.34 -13.68
CA LEU A 110 25.65 -5.13 -12.45
C LEU A 110 26.91 -5.99 -12.45
N ILE A 111 27.22 -6.70 -13.55
CA ILE A 111 28.44 -7.52 -13.66
C ILE A 111 29.69 -6.69 -13.42
N ASN A 112 29.77 -5.52 -14.07
CA ASN A 112 30.90 -4.60 -13.89
C ASN A 112 31.02 -4.08 -12.45
N GLU A 113 29.90 -3.79 -11.77
CA GLU A 113 29.88 -3.32 -10.38
C GLU A 113 30.20 -4.42 -9.36
N ALA A 114 29.80 -5.67 -9.66
CA ALA A 114 30.05 -6.83 -8.81
C ALA A 114 31.47 -7.40 -8.96
N GLY A 115 32.25 -6.92 -9.93
CA GLY A 115 33.62 -7.38 -10.19
C GLY A 115 33.70 -8.80 -10.78
N ALA A 116 32.65 -9.22 -11.50
CA ALA A 116 32.59 -10.51 -12.19
C ALA A 116 33.08 -10.41 -13.64
#